data_AF-A0A812SUI5-F1
#
_entry.id   AF-A0A812SUI5-F1
#
_cell.length_a   1.000
_cell.length_b   1.000
_cell.length_c   1.000
_cell.angle_alpha   90.00
_cell.angle_beta   90.00
_cell.angle_gamma   90.00
#
_symmetry.space_group_name_H-M   'P 1'
#
loop_
_entity.id
_entity.type
_entity.pdbx_description
1 polymer ?
#
loop_
_entity_poly.entity_id
_entity_poly.type
_entity_poly.pdbx_seq_one_letter_code
_entity_poly.pdbx_strand_id
1 'polypeptide(L)'
;MGVYAVYDTGDRLQYIGLSRNIQKNIENHAKAIGLPEATDLIASVKCIEMPDESKEVLKQTWEFWLKDHLGDGGEIPVGNLPENAPGADPRWRSRGAQAKPSLNLGGVGGIASQAEAMEAVKTAVESNPVLLFMKGTPAMPQCGFSARTSGLLREIGVPYETVNVLDEANNPGVREAVKEFGQWPTIPQLYVSGQLVGGADIVMEMYQKGELEQMLVMANEGAGDSAGSGESGADATQYTRGDIKLIDDTNRPTATALCKALDGSFTLVGLKVVDESAAHEGDAGALEMGLTGESHFSVEIVAPEFAGLTPVQRQQKVYESLSGVMSRIHALSLVTRTPEEVGGDGQ
;
A
#
# COMPACT_ATOMS: atom_id res chain seq x y z
N MET A 1 25.11 8.72 8.71
CA MET A 1 24.32 7.45 8.71
C MET A 1 25.23 6.36 9.25
N GLY A 2 24.84 5.09 9.35
CA GLY A 2 25.76 4.05 9.81
C GLY A 2 25.11 2.73 10.21
N VAL A 3 25.98 1.76 10.50
CA VAL A 3 25.64 0.41 10.98
C VAL A 3 25.77 0.38 12.51
N TYR A 4 24.90 -0.36 13.19
CA TYR A 4 25.04 -0.62 14.63
C TYR A 4 24.59 -2.04 15.00
N ALA A 5 25.21 -2.58 16.04
CA ALA A 5 24.98 -3.92 16.57
C ALA A 5 24.83 -3.85 18.10
N VAL A 6 23.78 -4.47 18.64
CA VAL A 6 23.36 -4.39 20.04
C VAL A 6 23.52 -5.75 20.73
N TYR A 7 24.07 -5.75 21.93
CA TYR A 7 24.50 -6.93 22.67
C TYR A 7 23.82 -7.00 24.05
N ASP A 8 23.51 -8.22 24.49
CA ASP A 8 23.05 -8.47 25.85
C ASP A 8 24.20 -8.50 26.88
N THR A 9 23.88 -8.65 28.16
CA THR A 9 24.84 -8.75 29.27
C THR A 9 25.75 -9.98 29.21
N GLY A 10 25.52 -10.91 28.28
CA GLY A 10 26.37 -12.07 27.98
C GLY A 10 27.20 -11.91 26.71
N ASP A 11 27.36 -10.68 26.20
CA ASP A 11 28.00 -10.35 24.92
C ASP A 11 27.38 -11.04 23.68
N ARG A 12 26.12 -11.51 23.77
CA ARG A 12 25.41 -12.13 22.64
C ARG A 12 24.70 -11.07 21.83
N LEU A 13 24.93 -11.08 20.51
CA LEU A 13 24.28 -10.20 19.56
C LEU A 13 22.75 -10.41 19.53
N GLN A 14 21.99 -9.36 19.85
CA GLN A 14 20.53 -9.37 19.83
C GLN A 14 19.94 -8.76 18.55
N TYR A 15 20.63 -7.75 17.98
CA TYR A 15 20.13 -6.97 16.85
C TYR A 15 21.27 -6.29 16.07
N ILE A 16 21.23 -6.29 14.74
CA ILE A 16 22.00 -5.38 13.86
C ILE A 16 21.05 -4.57 13.00
N GLY A 17 21.25 -3.25 12.91
CA GLY A 17 20.49 -2.39 12.01
C GLY A 17 21.31 -1.26 11.36
N LEU A 18 20.62 -0.54 10.48
CA LEU A 18 21.08 0.69 9.84
C LEU A 18 20.29 1.87 10.43
N SER A 19 20.93 3.03 10.62
CA SER A 19 20.21 4.24 11.04
C SER A 19 20.89 5.54 10.62
N ARG A 20 20.10 6.58 10.36
CA ARG A 20 20.58 7.97 10.27
C ARG A 20 20.87 8.60 11.62
N ASN A 21 20.22 8.12 12.67
CA ASN A 21 20.46 8.49 14.06
C ASN A 21 20.48 7.21 14.90
N ILE A 22 21.68 6.71 15.18
CA ILE A 22 21.89 5.42 15.86
C ILE A 22 21.39 5.50 17.31
N GLN A 23 21.74 6.56 18.05
CA GLN A 23 21.28 6.79 19.42
C GLN A 23 19.75 6.73 19.55
N LYS A 24 19.03 7.51 18.73
CA LYS A 24 17.56 7.57 18.78
C LYS A 24 16.90 6.22 18.45
N ASN A 25 17.56 5.38 17.65
CA ASN A 25 17.06 4.03 17.34
C ASN A 25 17.25 3.08 18.53
N ILE A 26 18.43 3.11 19.18
CA ILE A 26 18.70 2.38 20.43
C ILE A 26 17.72 2.79 21.55
N GLU A 27 17.47 4.10 21.69
CA GLU A 27 16.45 4.59 22.63
C GLU A 27 15.04 4.08 22.31
N ASN A 28 14.70 3.87 21.04
CA ASN A 28 13.41 3.33 20.64
C ASN A 28 13.31 1.82 20.94
N HIS A 29 14.38 1.05 20.71
CA HIS A 29 14.49 -0.34 21.16
C HIS A 29 14.31 -0.45 22.68
N ALA A 30 14.99 0.38 23.46
CA ALA A 30 14.84 0.41 24.91
C ALA A 30 13.40 0.72 25.36
N LYS A 31 12.71 1.63 24.65
CA LYS A 31 11.29 1.97 24.92
C LYS A 31 10.32 0.85 24.48
N ALA A 32 10.65 0.09 23.43
CA ALA A 32 9.83 -1.02 22.93
C ALA A 32 9.96 -2.29 23.80
N ILE A 33 11.18 -2.58 24.27
CA ILE A 33 11.49 -3.67 25.20
C ILE A 33 10.95 -3.37 26.61
N GLY A 34 11.13 -2.14 27.09
CA GLY A 34 10.76 -1.72 28.44
C GLY A 34 11.90 -1.91 29.46
N LEU A 35 11.71 -1.33 30.65
CA LEU A 35 12.62 -1.51 31.79
C LEU A 35 11.95 -2.45 32.82
N PRO A 36 12.72 -3.39 33.44
CA PRO A 36 14.18 -3.48 33.43
C PRO A 36 14.79 -4.17 32.20
N GLU A 37 14.04 -4.94 31.40
CA GLU A 37 14.58 -5.89 30.42
C GLU A 37 15.54 -5.27 29.38
N ALA A 38 15.36 -3.99 29.03
CA ALA A 38 16.27 -3.26 28.14
C ALA A 38 17.69 -3.11 28.71
N THR A 39 17.92 -3.12 30.04
CA THR A 39 19.30 -3.10 30.58
C THR A 39 20.02 -4.44 30.43
N ASP A 40 19.26 -5.54 30.33
CA ASP A 40 19.83 -6.87 30.09
C ASP A 40 20.08 -7.10 28.60
N LEU A 41 19.18 -6.60 27.72
CA LEU A 41 19.19 -6.82 26.28
C LEU A 41 19.93 -5.74 25.46
N ILE A 42 20.19 -4.57 26.04
CA ILE A 42 20.94 -3.44 25.44
C ILE A 42 22.09 -3.07 26.38
N ALA A 43 22.95 -4.05 26.70
CA ALA A 43 24.07 -3.88 27.62
C ALA A 43 25.26 -3.17 26.96
N SER A 44 25.52 -3.43 25.68
CA SER A 44 26.49 -2.67 24.89
C SER A 44 26.04 -2.50 23.44
N VAL A 45 26.59 -1.48 22.77
CA VAL A 45 26.37 -1.23 21.35
C VAL A 45 27.70 -0.93 20.68
N LYS A 46 27.95 -1.57 19.54
CA LYS A 46 29.03 -1.22 18.62
C LYS A 46 28.41 -0.53 17.41
N CYS A 47 29.05 0.51 16.89
CA CYS A 47 28.60 1.20 15.68
C CYS A 47 29.76 1.59 14.77
N ILE A 48 29.45 1.77 13.49
CA ILE A 48 30.32 2.42 12.50
C ILE A 48 29.51 3.58 11.92
N GLU A 49 29.97 4.80 12.18
CA GLU A 49 29.40 5.98 11.55
C GLU A 49 29.94 6.13 10.13
N MET A 50 29.02 6.25 9.19
CA MET A 50 29.23 6.40 7.76
C MET A 50 28.35 7.57 7.30
N PRO A 51 28.75 8.83 7.58
CA PRO A 51 28.25 9.97 6.84
C PRO A 51 28.68 9.83 5.37
N ASP A 52 27.90 10.41 4.46
CA ASP A 52 28.21 10.58 3.03
C ASP A 52 28.40 9.30 2.18
N GLU A 53 28.27 8.12 2.77
CA GLU A 53 28.34 6.81 2.09
C GLU A 53 27.00 6.35 1.47
N SER A 54 27.09 5.54 0.41
CA SER A 54 25.92 5.09 -0.36
C SER A 54 25.08 4.01 0.36
N LYS A 55 23.81 3.84 -0.05
CA LYS A 55 22.92 2.78 0.50
C LYS A 55 23.50 1.38 0.27
N GLU A 56 24.19 1.18 -0.84
CA GLU A 56 24.83 -0.07 -1.26
C GLU A 56 26.05 -0.37 -0.38
N VAL A 57 26.89 0.63 -0.10
CA VAL A 57 28.05 0.50 0.81
C VAL A 57 27.57 0.23 2.24
N LEU A 58 26.52 0.90 2.69
CA LEU A 58 25.88 0.65 3.99
C LEU A 58 25.30 -0.77 4.09
N LYS A 59 24.60 -1.25 3.05
CA LYS A 59 24.09 -2.62 2.99
C LYS A 59 25.22 -3.64 2.99
N GLN A 60 26.27 -3.44 2.19
CA GLN A 60 27.45 -4.32 2.17
C GLN A 60 28.16 -4.34 3.53
N THR A 61 28.25 -3.20 4.22
CA THR A 61 28.86 -3.12 5.55
C THR A 61 27.99 -3.82 6.62
N TRP A 62 26.66 -3.69 6.53
CA TRP A 62 25.72 -4.45 7.39
C TRP A 62 25.77 -5.96 7.12
N GLU A 63 25.81 -6.38 5.86
CA GLU A 63 25.97 -7.80 5.49
C GLU A 63 27.33 -8.35 5.91
N PHE A 64 28.39 -7.56 5.80
CA PHE A 64 29.72 -7.93 6.27
C PHE A 64 29.74 -8.08 7.79
N TRP A 65 29.20 -7.13 8.55
CA TRP A 65 29.07 -7.26 10.01
C TRP A 65 28.20 -8.44 10.42
N LEU A 66 27.12 -8.73 9.70
CA LEU A 66 26.32 -9.92 9.96
C LEU A 66 27.12 -11.20 9.71
N LYS A 67 27.86 -11.30 8.60
CA LYS A 67 28.69 -12.48 8.28
C LYS A 67 29.88 -12.64 9.23
N ASP A 68 30.59 -11.56 9.56
CA ASP A 68 31.70 -11.52 10.52
C ASP A 68 31.24 -11.94 11.92
N HIS A 69 30.03 -11.55 12.33
CA HIS A 69 29.50 -11.89 13.65
C HIS A 69 28.86 -13.28 13.75
N LEU A 70 28.34 -13.82 12.64
CA LEU A 70 27.74 -15.16 12.61
C LEU A 70 28.77 -16.27 12.31
N GLY A 71 29.83 -15.97 11.56
CA GLY A 71 30.79 -16.97 11.09
C GLY A 71 30.13 -18.08 10.25
N ASP A 72 30.74 -19.26 10.22
CA ASP A 72 30.29 -20.41 9.41
C ASP A 72 29.02 -21.13 9.93
N GLY A 73 28.33 -20.61 10.95
CA GLY A 73 27.17 -21.31 11.53
C GLY A 73 26.29 -20.54 12.53
N GLY A 74 26.40 -19.21 12.59
CA GLY A 74 25.65 -18.40 13.56
C GLY A 74 24.15 -18.24 13.23
N GLU A 75 23.33 -18.21 14.27
CA GLU A 75 21.88 -17.98 14.19
C GLU A 75 21.57 -16.48 14.02
N ILE A 76 20.59 -16.15 13.17
CA ILE A 76 20.17 -14.75 12.95
C ILE A 76 19.73 -14.13 14.28
N PRO A 77 20.15 -12.89 14.62
CA PRO A 77 19.85 -12.28 15.92
C PRO A 77 18.35 -12.19 16.20
N VAL A 78 17.95 -12.40 17.45
CA VAL A 78 16.53 -12.56 17.85
C VAL A 78 15.64 -11.37 17.49
N GLY A 79 16.19 -10.15 17.43
CA GLY A 79 15.49 -8.95 17.01
C GLY A 79 15.47 -8.70 15.49
N ASN A 80 16.26 -9.46 14.71
CA ASN A 80 16.25 -9.46 13.25
C ASN A 80 15.41 -10.59 12.64
N LEU A 81 15.09 -11.63 13.41
CA LEU A 81 14.25 -12.75 12.96
C LEU A 81 12.85 -12.29 12.50
N PRO A 82 12.25 -12.90 11.45
CA PRO A 82 10.86 -12.68 11.06
C PRO A 82 9.89 -12.91 12.23
N GLU A 83 8.77 -12.18 12.29
CA GLU A 83 7.85 -12.18 13.45
C GLU A 83 7.30 -13.58 13.81
N ASN A 84 7.11 -14.44 12.81
CA ASN A 84 6.62 -15.82 12.99
C ASN A 84 7.74 -16.88 13.08
N ALA A 85 9.01 -16.48 13.13
CA ALA A 85 10.13 -17.42 13.20
C ALA A 85 10.36 -17.93 14.64
N PRO A 86 10.67 -19.23 14.85
CA PRO A 86 11.06 -19.73 16.16
C PRO A 86 12.27 -18.95 16.72
N GLY A 87 12.15 -18.45 17.96
CA GLY A 87 13.19 -17.64 18.62
C GLY A 87 13.14 -16.14 18.33
N ALA A 88 12.24 -15.66 17.48
CA ALA A 88 12.05 -14.22 17.27
C ALA A 88 11.55 -13.54 18.56
N ASP A 89 12.15 -12.40 18.90
CA ASP A 89 11.70 -11.56 20.02
C ASP A 89 10.98 -10.31 19.50
N PRO A 90 9.63 -10.27 19.55
CA PRO A 90 8.84 -9.17 18.99
C PRO A 90 9.04 -7.85 19.73
N ARG A 91 9.75 -7.81 20.87
CA ARG A 91 10.05 -6.58 21.62
C ARG A 91 11.08 -5.68 20.92
N TRP A 92 11.92 -6.23 20.04
CA TRP A 92 12.84 -5.47 19.19
C TRP A 92 12.17 -4.78 18.01
N ARG A 93 10.94 -5.19 17.68
CA ARG A 93 10.10 -4.44 16.76
C ARG A 93 9.55 -3.27 17.55
N SER A 94 9.78 -2.06 17.06
CA SER A 94 9.03 -0.90 17.53
C SER A 94 7.55 -1.24 17.44
N ARG A 95 6.85 -1.28 18.59
CA ARG A 95 5.37 -1.34 18.60
C ARG A 95 4.91 -0.15 17.76
N GLY A 96 4.45 -0.43 16.55
CA GLY A 96 4.30 0.56 15.48
C GLY A 96 3.63 1.81 16.04
N ALA A 97 4.33 2.95 15.97
CA ALA A 97 4.01 4.16 16.71
C ALA A 97 2.52 4.43 16.63
N GLN A 98 1.82 4.46 17.79
CA GLN A 98 0.36 4.38 17.88
C GLN A 98 -0.27 5.21 16.77
N ALA A 99 -0.95 4.51 15.85
CA ALA A 99 -1.32 5.08 14.55
C ALA A 99 -1.95 6.45 14.75
N LYS A 100 -1.32 7.49 14.17
CA LYS A 100 -1.74 8.88 14.36
C LYS A 100 -3.24 8.98 14.11
N PRO A 101 -3.99 9.71 14.96
CA PRO A 101 -5.40 9.94 14.70
C PRO A 101 -5.54 10.57 13.32
N SER A 102 -6.46 10.05 12.51
CA SER A 102 -6.70 10.57 11.16
C SER A 102 -7.01 12.07 11.20
N LEU A 103 -6.51 12.80 10.21
CA LEU A 103 -6.68 14.23 10.08
C LEU A 103 -8.17 14.58 10.02
N ASN A 104 -8.54 15.61 10.78
CA ASN A 104 -9.79 16.34 10.66
C ASN A 104 -9.54 17.49 9.68
N LEU A 105 -10.20 17.46 8.52
CA LEU A 105 -10.09 18.46 7.46
C LEU A 105 -11.07 19.64 7.64
N GLY A 106 -12.13 19.48 8.44
CA GLY A 106 -13.01 20.60 8.84
C GLY A 106 -12.36 21.59 9.81
N GLY A 107 -11.35 21.18 10.56
CA GLY A 107 -10.64 22.00 11.53
C GLY A 107 -11.58 22.63 12.57
N VAL A 108 -11.39 23.94 12.82
CA VAL A 108 -12.19 24.71 13.80
C VAL A 108 -13.44 25.34 13.18
N GLY A 109 -13.48 25.49 11.84
CA GLY A 109 -14.62 26.10 11.13
C GLY A 109 -15.69 25.09 10.66
N GLY A 110 -15.31 23.82 10.51
CA GLY A 110 -16.06 22.84 9.74
C GLY A 110 -15.84 23.00 8.23
N ILE A 111 -16.41 22.08 7.46
CA ILE A 111 -16.61 22.19 6.01
C ILE A 111 -18.12 22.35 5.81
N ALA A 112 -18.55 23.45 5.18
CA ALA A 112 -19.95 23.78 4.96
C ALA A 112 -20.42 23.56 3.50
N SER A 113 -19.51 23.27 2.56
CA SER A 113 -19.83 23.06 1.15
C SER A 113 -18.87 22.09 0.45
N GLN A 114 -19.30 21.52 -0.69
CA GLN A 114 -18.46 20.67 -1.55
C GLN A 114 -17.20 21.40 -2.04
N ALA A 115 -17.27 22.72 -2.26
CA ALA A 115 -16.11 23.52 -2.67
C ALA A 115 -15.07 23.65 -1.54
N GLU A 116 -15.52 23.77 -0.29
CA GLU A 116 -14.63 23.74 0.88
C GLU A 116 -14.05 22.34 1.10
N ALA A 117 -14.84 21.26 0.89
CA ALA A 117 -14.34 19.89 0.94
C ALA A 117 -13.23 19.66 -0.11
N MET A 118 -13.40 20.18 -1.32
CA MET A 118 -12.42 20.11 -2.42
C MET A 118 -11.11 20.85 -2.08
N GLU A 119 -11.20 22.08 -1.58
CA GLU A 119 -10.00 22.85 -1.21
C GLU A 119 -9.32 22.29 0.05
N ALA A 120 -10.07 21.69 0.98
CA ALA A 120 -9.52 20.99 2.14
C ALA A 120 -8.79 19.69 1.74
N VAL A 121 -9.35 18.90 0.81
CA VAL A 121 -8.66 17.75 0.19
C VAL A 121 -7.36 18.20 -0.48
N LYS A 122 -7.43 19.22 -1.34
CA LYS A 122 -6.27 19.78 -2.04
C LYS A 122 -5.19 20.25 -1.06
N THR A 123 -5.57 21.04 -0.06
CA THR A 123 -4.66 21.54 0.99
C THR A 123 -4.01 20.38 1.74
N ALA A 124 -4.76 19.32 2.06
CA ALA A 124 -4.21 18.13 2.72
C ALA A 124 -3.20 17.39 1.83
N VAL A 125 -3.51 17.19 0.54
CA VAL A 125 -2.64 16.55 -0.45
C VAL A 125 -1.36 17.36 -0.69
N GLU A 126 -1.44 18.69 -0.72
CA GLU A 126 -0.29 19.60 -0.88
C GLU A 126 0.58 19.68 0.40
N SER A 127 -0.02 19.56 1.59
CA SER A 127 0.68 19.74 2.88
C SER A 127 1.33 18.47 3.45
N ASN A 128 0.98 17.28 2.96
CA ASN A 128 1.42 16.00 3.53
C ASN A 128 2.19 15.17 2.49
N PRO A 129 3.51 14.91 2.68
CA PRO A 129 4.32 14.18 1.69
C PRO A 129 3.83 12.76 1.36
N VAL A 130 3.14 12.11 2.30
CA VAL A 130 2.43 10.84 2.10
C VAL A 130 1.09 10.92 2.83
N LEU A 131 -0.01 10.77 2.10
CA LEU A 131 -1.38 10.90 2.62
C LEU A 131 -2.28 9.78 2.09
N LEU A 132 -2.90 9.02 2.99
CA LEU A 132 -3.85 7.95 2.66
C LEU A 132 -5.28 8.35 3.03
N PHE A 133 -6.14 8.55 2.03
CA PHE A 133 -7.58 8.61 2.23
C PHE A 133 -8.13 7.18 2.32
N MET A 134 -8.84 6.84 3.40
CA MET A 134 -9.28 5.46 3.67
C MET A 134 -10.66 5.39 4.34
N LYS A 135 -11.30 4.21 4.27
CA LYS A 135 -12.52 3.86 5.02
C LYS A 135 -12.12 3.39 6.43
N GLY A 136 -12.46 4.15 7.47
CA GLY A 136 -12.02 3.91 8.84
C GLY A 136 -10.64 4.49 9.13
N THR A 137 -9.89 3.90 10.05
CA THR A 137 -8.52 4.34 10.45
C THR A 137 -7.52 3.17 10.38
N PRO A 138 -6.19 3.39 10.43
CA PRO A 138 -5.21 2.28 10.45
C PRO A 138 -5.31 1.36 11.68
N ALA A 139 -5.97 1.82 12.76
CA ALA A 139 -6.24 1.02 13.95
C ALA A 139 -7.60 0.29 13.88
N MET A 140 -8.58 0.86 13.15
CA MET A 140 -9.91 0.29 12.94
C MET A 140 -10.35 0.53 11.47
N PRO A 141 -9.82 -0.22 10.50
CA PRO A 141 -10.19 -0.08 9.10
C PRO A 141 -11.58 -0.68 8.87
N GLN A 142 -12.39 0.01 8.06
CA GLN A 142 -13.81 -0.33 7.81
C GLN A 142 -14.05 -0.82 6.37
N CYS A 143 -13.01 -1.41 5.76
CA CYS A 143 -13.04 -2.05 4.44
C CYS A 143 -11.74 -2.81 4.20
N GLY A 144 -11.81 -4.01 3.62
CA GLY A 144 -10.62 -4.85 3.34
C GLY A 144 -9.52 -4.14 2.54
N PHE A 145 -9.86 -3.35 1.52
CA PHE A 145 -8.92 -2.60 0.68
C PHE A 145 -8.16 -1.53 1.49
N SER A 146 -8.85 -0.85 2.41
CA SER A 146 -8.26 0.14 3.33
C SER A 146 -7.39 -0.53 4.40
N ALA A 147 -7.75 -1.74 4.86
CA ALA A 147 -6.93 -2.54 5.77
C ALA A 147 -5.62 -2.99 5.10
N ARG A 148 -5.67 -3.53 3.87
CA ARG A 148 -4.47 -3.93 3.11
C ARG A 148 -3.51 -2.75 2.90
N THR A 149 -4.02 -1.63 2.40
CA THR A 149 -3.20 -0.45 2.06
C THR A 149 -2.51 0.15 3.31
N SER A 150 -3.26 0.36 4.39
CA SER A 150 -2.70 0.91 5.64
C SER A 150 -1.76 -0.07 6.38
N GLY A 151 -2.02 -1.38 6.28
CA GLY A 151 -1.15 -2.44 6.79
C GLY A 151 0.21 -2.47 6.06
N LEU A 152 0.18 -2.38 4.74
CA LEU A 152 1.36 -2.35 3.87
C LEU A 152 2.23 -1.11 4.11
N LEU A 153 1.63 0.09 4.18
CA LEU A 153 2.38 1.32 4.53
C LEU A 153 3.01 1.24 5.93
N ARG A 154 2.37 0.54 6.87
CA ARG A 154 2.90 0.29 8.22
C ARG A 154 4.05 -0.73 8.23
N GLU A 155 4.05 -1.70 7.32
CA GLU A 155 5.13 -2.69 7.14
C GLU A 155 6.40 -2.03 6.56
N ILE A 156 6.24 -1.16 5.57
CA ILE A 156 7.33 -0.31 5.03
C ILE A 156 7.88 0.65 6.10
N GLY A 157 7.08 1.01 7.10
CA GLY A 157 7.51 1.78 8.28
C GLY A 157 7.79 3.27 8.03
N VAL A 158 7.47 3.78 6.84
CA VAL A 158 7.61 5.19 6.47
C VAL A 158 6.49 6.04 7.09
N PRO A 159 6.75 7.28 7.57
CA PRO A 159 5.69 8.16 8.05
C PRO A 159 4.68 8.53 6.96
N TYR A 160 3.39 8.39 7.30
CA TYR A 160 2.25 8.85 6.52
C TYR A 160 1.16 9.42 7.43
N GLU A 161 0.32 10.30 6.89
CA GLU A 161 -0.92 10.74 7.53
C GLU A 161 -2.13 10.04 6.90
N THR A 162 -3.28 10.06 7.58
CA THR A 162 -4.52 9.45 7.07
C THR A 162 -5.72 10.37 7.19
N VAL A 163 -6.70 10.20 6.31
CA VAL A 163 -8.02 10.83 6.41
C VAL A 163 -9.08 9.73 6.37
N ASN A 164 -9.92 9.66 7.42
CA ASN A 164 -11.09 8.79 7.41
C ASN A 164 -12.22 9.46 6.63
N VAL A 165 -12.55 8.92 5.45
CA VAL A 165 -13.61 9.45 4.58
C VAL A 165 -15.02 9.00 4.99
N LEU A 166 -15.17 8.28 6.10
CA LEU A 166 -16.46 7.91 6.70
C LEU A 166 -16.79 8.74 7.95
N ASP A 167 -15.89 9.64 8.37
CA ASP A 167 -16.08 10.52 9.50
C ASP A 167 -16.75 11.83 9.06
N GLU A 168 -18.05 11.77 8.70
CA GLU A 168 -18.82 12.95 8.28
C GLU A 168 -18.96 14.03 9.39
N ALA A 169 -18.55 13.74 10.64
CA ALA A 169 -18.52 14.73 11.73
C ALA A 169 -17.27 15.62 11.67
N ASN A 170 -16.13 15.08 11.24
CA ASN A 170 -14.85 15.80 11.12
C ASN A 170 -14.47 16.13 9.66
N ASN A 171 -14.97 15.35 8.70
CA ASN A 171 -14.62 15.36 7.28
C ASN A 171 -15.86 15.37 6.35
N PRO A 172 -16.92 16.18 6.58
CA PRO A 172 -18.15 16.11 5.79
C PRO A 172 -17.90 16.36 4.30
N GLY A 173 -18.47 15.51 3.44
CA GLY A 173 -18.35 15.60 1.97
C GLY A 173 -16.97 15.25 1.38
N VAL A 174 -15.93 15.09 2.20
CA VAL A 174 -14.55 14.75 1.77
C VAL A 174 -14.50 13.47 0.93
N ARG A 175 -15.40 12.51 1.22
CA ARG A 175 -15.54 11.23 0.50
C ARG A 175 -15.81 11.39 -1.00
N GLU A 176 -16.58 12.40 -1.40
CA GLU A 176 -16.90 12.65 -2.80
C GLU A 176 -15.93 13.66 -3.41
N ALA A 177 -15.54 14.69 -2.65
CA ALA A 177 -14.51 15.65 -3.06
C ALA A 177 -13.17 14.98 -3.43
N VAL A 178 -12.71 13.96 -2.69
CA VAL A 178 -11.46 13.26 -3.04
C VAL A 178 -11.56 12.41 -4.31
N LYS A 179 -12.75 11.90 -4.65
CA LYS A 179 -12.97 11.22 -5.95
C LYS A 179 -12.93 12.19 -7.12
N GLU A 180 -13.55 13.36 -6.92
CA GLU A 180 -13.57 14.46 -7.89
C GLU A 180 -12.15 15.00 -8.11
N PHE A 181 -11.40 15.25 -7.03
CA PHE A 181 -10.02 15.72 -7.04
C PHE A 181 -9.05 14.74 -7.73
N GLY A 182 -9.05 13.47 -7.33
CA GLY A 182 -8.18 12.44 -7.92
C GLY A 182 -8.63 11.94 -9.30
N GLN A 183 -9.82 12.36 -9.76
CA GLN A 183 -10.53 11.74 -10.88
C GLN A 183 -10.59 10.21 -10.76
N TRP A 184 -10.88 9.73 -9.54
CA TRP A 184 -10.71 8.34 -9.12
C TRP A 184 -11.89 7.86 -8.26
N PRO A 185 -12.71 6.89 -8.69
CA PRO A 185 -14.01 6.65 -8.06
C PRO A 185 -13.96 5.84 -6.75
N THR A 186 -12.86 5.12 -6.48
CA THR A 186 -12.76 4.20 -5.33
C THR A 186 -11.94 4.78 -4.16
N ILE A 187 -12.02 4.10 -3.01
CA ILE A 187 -11.30 4.40 -1.75
C ILE A 187 -10.79 3.04 -1.23
N PRO A 188 -9.52 2.90 -0.81
CA PRO A 188 -8.55 3.97 -0.50
C PRO A 188 -7.94 4.66 -1.72
N GLN A 189 -7.34 5.83 -1.48
CA GLN A 189 -6.46 6.52 -2.41
C GLN A 189 -5.19 6.95 -1.67
N LEU A 190 -4.02 6.58 -2.21
CA LEU A 190 -2.73 7.03 -1.72
C LEU A 190 -2.22 8.20 -2.55
N TYR A 191 -1.88 9.31 -1.89
CA TYR A 191 -1.19 10.45 -2.47
C TYR A 191 0.24 10.51 -1.93
N VAL A 192 1.20 10.80 -2.81
CA VAL A 192 2.62 10.99 -2.47
C VAL A 192 3.14 12.23 -3.20
N SER A 193 3.80 13.13 -2.47
CA SER A 193 4.32 14.42 -2.99
C SER A 193 3.28 15.21 -3.81
N GLY A 194 2.02 15.22 -3.35
CA GLY A 194 0.92 15.91 -4.02
C GLY A 194 0.33 15.21 -5.26
N GLN A 195 0.78 14.00 -5.60
CA GLN A 195 0.29 13.23 -6.77
C GLN A 195 -0.45 11.97 -6.33
N LEU A 196 -1.51 11.60 -7.04
CA LEU A 196 -2.22 10.34 -6.84
C LEU A 196 -1.35 9.17 -7.31
N VAL A 197 -0.98 8.27 -6.38
CA VAL A 197 -0.31 7.00 -6.70
C VAL A 197 -1.33 5.97 -7.17
N GLY A 198 -2.50 5.92 -6.52
CA GLY A 198 -3.63 5.10 -6.95
C GLY A 198 -4.43 4.49 -5.81
N GLY A 199 -5.28 3.53 -6.17
CA GLY A 199 -6.01 2.67 -5.23
C GLY A 199 -5.16 1.51 -4.68
N ALA A 200 -5.79 0.69 -3.83
CA ALA A 200 -5.11 -0.40 -3.11
C ALA A 200 -4.32 -1.38 -4.01
N ASP A 201 -4.82 -1.66 -5.20
CA ASP A 201 -4.24 -2.64 -6.11
C ASP A 201 -2.97 -2.12 -6.78
N ILE A 202 -2.94 -0.85 -7.25
CA ILE A 202 -1.71 -0.20 -7.74
C ILE A 202 -0.68 -0.09 -6.60
N VAL A 203 -1.10 0.23 -5.38
CA VAL A 203 -0.19 0.31 -4.22
C VAL A 203 0.39 -1.08 -3.87
N MET A 204 -0.41 -2.15 -3.95
CA MET A 204 0.06 -3.53 -3.76
C MET A 204 1.01 -3.96 -4.88
N GLU A 205 0.69 -3.62 -6.12
CA GLU A 205 1.52 -3.87 -7.31
C GLU A 205 2.88 -3.19 -7.14
N MET A 206 2.92 -1.86 -6.99
CA MET A 206 4.15 -1.08 -6.80
C MET A 206 4.99 -1.52 -5.58
N TYR A 207 4.36 -2.11 -4.56
CA TYR A 207 5.07 -2.72 -3.44
C TYR A 207 5.77 -4.03 -3.82
N GLN A 208 5.10 -4.94 -4.54
CA GLN A 208 5.73 -6.12 -5.12
C GLN A 208 6.90 -5.74 -6.05
N LYS A 209 6.74 -4.65 -6.81
CA LYS A 209 7.77 -4.06 -7.68
C LYS A 209 8.95 -3.42 -6.95
N GLY A 210 8.86 -3.23 -5.63
CA GLY A 210 9.82 -2.44 -4.84
C GLY A 210 9.82 -0.94 -5.15
N GLU A 211 8.97 -0.46 -6.06
CA GLU A 211 8.83 0.93 -6.49
C GLU A 211 8.25 1.81 -5.37
N LEU A 212 7.27 1.27 -4.64
CA LEU A 212 6.55 2.02 -3.62
C LEU A 212 7.48 2.40 -2.45
N GLU A 213 8.35 1.49 -2.00
CA GLU A 213 9.31 1.76 -0.92
C GLU A 213 10.25 2.90 -1.30
N GLN A 214 10.75 2.90 -2.54
CA GLN A 214 11.62 3.94 -3.07
C GLN A 214 10.90 5.30 -3.09
N MET A 215 9.69 5.34 -3.66
CA MET A 215 8.86 6.55 -3.77
C MET A 215 8.50 7.13 -2.39
N LEU A 216 8.09 6.29 -1.43
CA LEU A 216 7.72 6.71 -0.08
C LEU A 216 8.91 7.25 0.73
N VAL A 217 10.10 6.67 0.56
CA VAL A 217 11.34 7.16 1.16
C VAL A 217 11.76 8.49 0.53
N MET A 218 11.75 8.61 -0.80
CA MET A 218 12.09 9.86 -1.50
C MET A 218 11.19 11.02 -1.08
N ALA A 219 9.87 10.80 -0.99
CA ALA A 219 8.91 11.82 -0.59
C ALA A 219 9.14 12.38 0.83
N ASN A 220 9.59 11.54 1.77
CA ASN A 220 9.88 11.94 3.15
C ASN A 220 11.32 12.47 3.36
N GLU A 221 12.19 12.42 2.35
CA GLU A 221 13.62 12.79 2.48
C GLU A 221 14.07 13.95 1.58
N GLY A 222 13.30 14.29 0.54
CA GLY A 222 13.66 15.33 -0.44
C GLY A 222 13.99 14.72 -1.81
N ALA A 223 13.63 15.44 -2.87
CA ALA A 223 13.42 14.84 -4.19
C ALA A 223 14.68 14.28 -4.89
N GLY A 224 14.49 13.14 -5.55
CA GLY A 224 15.35 12.49 -6.55
C GLY A 224 14.51 11.42 -7.29
N ASP A 225 14.82 11.12 -8.55
CA ASP A 225 13.89 10.47 -9.50
C ASP A 225 14.10 8.95 -9.77
N SER A 226 13.03 8.32 -10.30
CA SER A 226 12.98 7.17 -11.25
C SER A 226 13.05 5.67 -10.83
N ALA A 227 11.86 5.03 -10.77
CA ALA A 227 11.36 3.82 -11.50
C ALA A 227 11.94 2.37 -11.39
N GLY A 228 11.03 1.37 -11.20
CA GLY A 228 11.13 -0.09 -11.54
C GLY A 228 11.09 -1.10 -10.36
N SER A 229 10.57 -2.36 -10.46
CA SER A 229 9.67 -3.05 -11.46
C SER A 229 9.28 -4.53 -11.06
N GLY A 230 8.17 -5.09 -11.61
CA GLY A 230 7.67 -6.53 -11.51
C GLY A 230 7.00 -6.98 -10.18
N GLU A 231 5.69 -7.31 -9.98
CA GLU A 231 4.69 -8.18 -10.68
C GLU A 231 5.07 -9.69 -10.79
N SER A 232 4.17 -10.69 -10.66
CA SER A 232 2.73 -10.80 -10.26
C SER A 232 2.49 -12.20 -9.60
N GLY A 233 1.32 -12.83 -9.38
CA GLY A 233 -0.12 -12.66 -9.70
C GLY A 233 -0.97 -13.34 -8.60
N ALA A 234 -1.86 -14.34 -8.73
CA ALA A 234 -2.64 -15.06 -9.78
C ALA A 234 -3.58 -16.09 -9.02
N ASP A 235 -4.63 -16.77 -9.51
CA ASP A 235 -5.35 -16.94 -10.80
C ASP A 235 -6.86 -17.31 -10.55
N ALA A 236 -7.74 -17.30 -11.57
CA ALA A 236 -9.16 -17.71 -11.47
C ALA A 236 -9.82 -18.12 -12.82
N THR A 237 -10.97 -18.81 -12.79
CA THR A 237 -11.53 -19.58 -13.94
C THR A 237 -12.80 -18.99 -14.61
N GLN A 238 -12.94 -19.20 -15.93
CA GLN A 238 -13.81 -18.43 -16.86
C GLN A 238 -13.83 -19.11 -18.28
N TYR A 239 -14.73 -18.77 -19.23
CA TYR A 239 -14.85 -19.38 -20.60
C TYR A 239 -14.77 -18.37 -21.78
N THR A 240 -14.51 -18.86 -23.01
CA THR A 240 -13.76 -18.13 -24.08
C THR A 240 -14.49 -17.91 -25.44
N ARG A 241 -14.12 -16.82 -26.14
CA ARG A 241 -14.35 -16.53 -27.57
C ARG A 241 -13.03 -16.05 -28.21
N GLY A 242 -12.43 -16.86 -29.09
CA GLY A 242 -10.98 -16.73 -29.35
C GLY A 242 -10.23 -17.18 -28.10
N ASP A 243 -9.24 -16.41 -27.66
CA ASP A 243 -8.55 -16.59 -26.37
C ASP A 243 -9.12 -15.70 -25.24
N ILE A 244 -10.05 -14.78 -25.56
CA ILE A 244 -10.61 -13.78 -24.65
C ILE A 244 -11.93 -14.25 -24.05
N LYS A 245 -12.20 -13.91 -22.79
CA LYS A 245 -13.28 -14.51 -22.01
C LYS A 245 -14.34 -13.49 -21.60
N LEU A 246 -15.44 -13.45 -22.35
CA LEU A 246 -16.53 -12.47 -22.16
C LEU A 246 -17.73 -13.11 -21.47
N ILE A 247 -18.31 -12.42 -20.48
CA ILE A 247 -19.51 -12.87 -19.77
C ILE A 247 -20.74 -12.21 -20.41
N ASP A 248 -21.71 -13.03 -20.85
CA ASP A 248 -23.05 -12.58 -21.22
C ASP A 248 -24.08 -13.55 -20.62
N ASP A 249 -24.46 -13.28 -19.37
CA ASP A 249 -25.38 -14.08 -18.58
C ASP A 249 -26.43 -13.16 -17.93
N THR A 250 -27.70 -13.40 -18.24
CA THR A 250 -28.84 -12.64 -17.69
C THR A 250 -29.00 -12.77 -16.17
N ASN A 251 -28.42 -13.81 -15.56
CA ASN A 251 -28.39 -14.01 -14.11
C ASN A 251 -27.21 -13.25 -13.45
N ARG A 252 -26.31 -12.68 -14.25
CA ARG A 252 -25.14 -11.90 -13.85
C ARG A 252 -25.13 -10.52 -14.54
N PRO A 253 -26.17 -9.69 -14.30
CA PRO A 253 -26.37 -8.43 -15.03
C PRO A 253 -25.25 -7.40 -14.84
N THR A 254 -24.52 -7.39 -13.71
CA THR A 254 -23.42 -6.44 -13.48
C THR A 254 -22.13 -6.93 -14.12
N ALA A 255 -21.75 -8.22 -13.99
CA ALA A 255 -20.59 -8.76 -14.70
C ALA A 255 -20.77 -8.67 -16.23
N THR A 256 -21.99 -8.91 -16.72
CA THR A 256 -22.35 -8.78 -18.14
C THR A 256 -22.28 -7.33 -18.62
N ALA A 257 -22.77 -6.38 -17.83
CA ALA A 257 -22.68 -4.95 -18.17
C ALA A 257 -21.21 -4.46 -18.17
N LEU A 258 -20.41 -4.92 -17.21
CA LEU A 258 -18.97 -4.66 -17.13
C LEU A 258 -18.25 -5.20 -18.38
N CYS A 259 -18.45 -6.47 -18.74
CA CYS A 259 -17.84 -7.07 -19.94
C CYS A 259 -18.21 -6.30 -21.21
N LYS A 260 -19.48 -5.92 -21.38
CA LYS A 260 -19.97 -5.18 -22.55
C LYS A 260 -19.47 -3.74 -22.61
N ALA A 261 -19.25 -3.09 -21.48
CA ALA A 261 -18.64 -1.76 -21.43
C ALA A 261 -17.16 -1.80 -21.87
N LEU A 262 -16.41 -2.82 -21.47
CA LEU A 262 -15.00 -2.98 -21.86
C LEU A 262 -14.84 -3.41 -23.33
N ASP A 263 -15.59 -4.41 -23.78
CA ASP A 263 -15.63 -4.89 -25.18
C ASP A 263 -16.06 -3.79 -26.17
N GLY A 264 -16.92 -2.87 -25.72
CA GLY A 264 -17.32 -1.69 -26.50
C GLY A 264 -16.33 -0.52 -26.49
N SER A 265 -15.27 -0.55 -25.67
CA SER A 265 -14.38 0.60 -25.41
C SER A 265 -12.90 0.36 -25.69
N PHE A 266 -12.46 -0.89 -25.81
CA PHE A 266 -11.05 -1.27 -25.98
C PHE A 266 -10.88 -2.37 -27.02
N THR A 267 -9.75 -2.37 -27.72
CA THR A 267 -9.29 -3.50 -28.53
C THR A 267 -8.77 -4.60 -27.60
N LEU A 268 -9.69 -5.31 -26.94
CA LEU A 268 -9.34 -6.37 -25.99
C LEU A 268 -8.41 -7.41 -26.64
N VAL A 269 -7.29 -7.67 -25.97
CA VAL A 269 -6.36 -8.80 -26.25
C VAL A 269 -6.45 -9.85 -25.14
N GLY A 270 -6.90 -9.45 -23.96
CA GLY A 270 -7.22 -10.33 -22.83
C GLY A 270 -8.21 -9.65 -21.89
N LEU A 271 -9.14 -10.44 -21.32
CA LEU A 271 -10.04 -9.96 -20.29
C LEU A 271 -10.39 -11.08 -19.30
N LYS A 272 -10.09 -10.85 -18.03
CA LYS A 272 -10.47 -11.67 -16.89
C LYS A 272 -11.45 -10.88 -16.03
N VAL A 273 -12.56 -11.49 -15.64
CA VAL A 273 -13.55 -10.90 -14.73
C VAL A 273 -13.93 -11.95 -13.69
N VAL A 274 -13.53 -11.71 -12.45
CA VAL A 274 -13.83 -12.53 -11.28
C VAL A 274 -14.82 -11.78 -10.40
N ASP A 275 -15.80 -12.48 -9.86
CA ASP A 275 -16.73 -11.97 -8.85
C ASP A 275 -16.34 -12.57 -7.50
N GLU A 276 -16.02 -11.68 -6.57
CA GLU A 276 -15.47 -12.00 -5.26
C GLU A 276 -16.49 -11.73 -4.15
N SER A 277 -17.74 -11.37 -4.49
CA SER A 277 -18.77 -11.04 -3.48
C SER A 277 -19.01 -12.16 -2.48
N ALA A 278 -18.90 -13.42 -2.88
CA ALA A 278 -19.01 -14.58 -1.99
C ALA A 278 -17.89 -14.66 -0.94
N ALA A 279 -16.69 -14.15 -1.24
CA ALA A 279 -15.57 -14.06 -0.29
C ALA A 279 -15.68 -12.83 0.64
N HIS A 280 -16.60 -11.90 0.32
CA HIS A 280 -16.83 -10.65 1.03
C HIS A 280 -18.25 -10.53 1.62
N GLU A 281 -18.99 -11.64 1.73
CA GLU A 281 -20.29 -11.68 2.42
C GLU A 281 -20.13 -11.26 3.89
N GLY A 282 -20.67 -10.09 4.22
CA GLY A 282 -20.63 -9.51 5.57
C GLY A 282 -19.69 -8.31 5.75
N ASP A 283 -18.94 -7.86 4.73
CA ASP A 283 -18.23 -6.56 4.85
C ASP A 283 -19.27 -5.42 4.96
N ALA A 284 -19.02 -4.48 5.88
CA ALA A 284 -20.04 -3.54 6.38
C ALA A 284 -20.61 -2.64 5.28
N GLY A 285 -19.79 -2.26 4.30
CA GLY A 285 -20.20 -1.43 3.17
C GLY A 285 -21.14 -2.12 2.17
N ALA A 286 -21.16 -3.46 2.10
CA ALA A 286 -22.11 -4.20 1.27
C ALA A 286 -23.50 -4.26 1.94
N LEU A 287 -23.51 -4.47 3.26
CA LEU A 287 -24.71 -4.44 4.10
C LEU A 287 -25.37 -3.05 4.10
N GLU A 288 -24.58 -1.97 4.17
CA GLU A 288 -25.06 -0.59 4.10
C GLU A 288 -25.78 -0.25 2.77
N MET A 289 -25.36 -0.89 1.66
CA MET A 289 -25.96 -0.70 0.33
C MET A 289 -27.06 -1.73 0.00
N GLY A 290 -27.27 -2.75 0.82
CA GLY A 290 -28.24 -3.82 0.57
C GLY A 290 -27.93 -4.71 -0.64
N LEU A 291 -26.68 -4.76 -1.10
CA LEU A 291 -26.26 -5.49 -2.31
C LEU A 291 -25.87 -6.94 -1.99
N THR A 292 -26.56 -7.90 -2.61
CA THR A 292 -26.32 -9.34 -2.44
C THR A 292 -25.79 -9.96 -3.74
N GLY A 293 -24.51 -10.35 -3.74
CA GLY A 293 -23.79 -10.79 -4.95
C GLY A 293 -23.42 -9.64 -5.89
N GLU A 294 -22.58 -9.92 -6.90
CA GLU A 294 -22.22 -9.00 -8.00
C GLU A 294 -21.85 -7.56 -7.57
N SER A 295 -21.13 -7.44 -6.44
CA SER A 295 -20.77 -6.16 -5.80
C SER A 295 -19.26 -5.98 -5.61
N HIS A 296 -18.48 -7.06 -5.63
CA HIS A 296 -17.03 -7.07 -5.53
C HIS A 296 -16.46 -7.79 -6.74
N PHE A 297 -15.65 -7.10 -7.54
CA PHE A 297 -15.05 -7.67 -8.74
C PHE A 297 -13.53 -7.51 -8.74
N SER A 298 -12.84 -8.49 -9.32
CA SER A 298 -11.44 -8.36 -9.76
C SER A 298 -11.38 -8.48 -11.28
N VAL A 299 -10.72 -7.52 -11.92
CA VAL A 299 -10.65 -7.41 -13.39
C VAL A 299 -9.20 -7.26 -13.84
N GLU A 300 -8.78 -8.11 -14.77
CA GLU A 300 -7.51 -7.99 -15.48
C GLU A 300 -7.82 -7.75 -16.96
N ILE A 301 -7.42 -6.58 -17.48
CA ILE A 301 -7.67 -6.18 -18.87
C ILE A 301 -6.35 -5.94 -19.59
N VAL A 302 -6.22 -6.54 -20.78
CA VAL A 302 -5.05 -6.44 -21.65
C VAL A 302 -5.46 -5.76 -22.94
N ALA A 303 -4.91 -4.57 -23.24
CA ALA A 303 -5.30 -3.76 -24.40
C ALA A 303 -4.11 -2.89 -24.90
N PRO A 304 -3.91 -2.75 -26.22
CA PRO A 304 -2.82 -1.93 -26.79
C PRO A 304 -3.00 -0.44 -26.52
N GLU A 305 -4.23 0.04 -26.27
CA GLU A 305 -4.52 1.44 -25.93
C GLU A 305 -3.94 1.91 -24.59
N PHE A 306 -3.34 1.00 -23.81
CA PHE A 306 -2.59 1.31 -22.58
C PHE A 306 -1.11 1.64 -22.81
N ALA A 307 -0.58 1.45 -24.02
CA ALA A 307 0.81 1.73 -24.34
C ALA A 307 1.17 3.22 -24.13
N GLY A 308 2.26 3.48 -23.42
CA GLY A 308 2.71 4.84 -23.08
C GLY A 308 1.91 5.56 -21.99
N LEU A 309 0.91 4.92 -21.38
CA LEU A 309 0.12 5.48 -20.27
C LEU A 309 0.60 4.96 -18.91
N THR A 310 0.55 5.82 -17.89
CA THR A 310 0.84 5.42 -16.49
C THR A 310 -0.26 4.50 -15.94
N PRO A 311 -0.01 3.67 -14.90
CA PRO A 311 -1.04 2.80 -14.31
C PRO A 311 -2.31 3.54 -13.92
N VAL A 312 -2.19 4.76 -13.35
CA VAL A 312 -3.33 5.62 -13.01
C VAL A 312 -4.12 6.02 -14.27
N GLN A 313 -3.45 6.45 -15.34
CA GLN A 313 -4.11 6.83 -16.61
C GLN A 313 -4.80 5.65 -17.30
N ARG A 314 -4.21 4.45 -17.23
CA ARG A 314 -4.82 3.21 -17.74
C ARG A 314 -6.11 2.90 -16.98
N GLN A 315 -6.07 2.92 -15.65
CA GLN A 315 -7.24 2.66 -14.83
C GLN A 315 -8.31 3.76 -14.96
N GLN A 316 -7.93 5.03 -15.07
CA GLN A 316 -8.86 6.14 -15.33
C GLN A 316 -9.67 5.91 -16.62
N LYS A 317 -9.04 5.50 -17.73
CA LYS A 317 -9.74 5.12 -18.97
C LYS A 317 -10.72 3.97 -18.77
N VAL A 318 -10.34 2.96 -17.99
CA VAL A 318 -11.22 1.83 -17.68
C VAL A 318 -12.41 2.31 -16.83
N TYR A 319 -12.20 3.09 -15.77
CA TYR A 319 -13.28 3.67 -14.96
C TYR A 319 -14.21 4.59 -15.75
N GLU A 320 -13.70 5.35 -16.74
CA GLU A 320 -14.50 6.15 -17.67
C GLU A 320 -15.47 5.26 -18.46
N SER A 321 -14.98 4.17 -19.06
CA SER A 321 -15.83 3.20 -19.76
C SER A 321 -16.85 2.49 -18.86
N LEU A 322 -16.48 2.20 -17.61
CA LEU A 322 -17.32 1.53 -16.63
C LEU A 322 -18.32 2.45 -15.91
N SER A 323 -18.29 3.76 -16.17
CA SER A 323 -19.11 4.77 -15.47
C SER A 323 -20.60 4.44 -15.36
N GLY A 324 -21.21 3.87 -16.41
CA GLY A 324 -22.61 3.43 -16.42
C GLY A 324 -22.92 2.18 -15.57
N VAL A 325 -21.90 1.50 -15.05
CA VAL A 325 -22.00 0.25 -14.27
C VAL A 325 -21.48 0.44 -12.84
N MET A 326 -20.55 1.38 -12.61
CA MET A 326 -19.90 1.61 -11.29
C MET A 326 -20.88 1.83 -10.13
N SER A 327 -22.09 2.35 -10.37
CA SER A 327 -23.13 2.50 -9.34
C SER A 327 -23.67 1.19 -8.76
N ARG A 328 -23.33 0.04 -9.35
CA ARG A 328 -23.69 -1.32 -8.91
C ARG A 328 -22.53 -2.04 -8.22
N ILE A 329 -21.33 -1.48 -8.24
CA ILE A 329 -20.08 -2.12 -7.80
C ILE A 329 -19.62 -1.42 -6.52
N HIS A 330 -19.54 -2.16 -5.40
CA HIS A 330 -19.02 -1.64 -4.14
C HIS A 330 -17.48 -1.56 -4.15
N ALA A 331 -16.83 -2.55 -4.77
CA ALA A 331 -15.38 -2.60 -4.93
C ALA A 331 -14.98 -3.21 -6.28
N LEU A 332 -13.99 -2.58 -6.92
CA LEU A 332 -13.33 -3.08 -8.12
C LEU A 332 -11.83 -3.13 -7.86
N SER A 333 -11.25 -4.33 -7.82
CA SER A 333 -9.83 -4.55 -8.03
C SER A 333 -9.57 -4.56 -9.54
N LEU A 334 -8.52 -3.88 -10.00
CA LEU A 334 -8.26 -3.66 -11.42
C LEU A 334 -6.75 -3.75 -11.72
N VAL A 335 -6.41 -4.49 -12.77
CA VAL A 335 -5.07 -4.64 -13.35
C VAL A 335 -5.14 -4.34 -14.86
N THR A 336 -4.21 -3.54 -15.37
CA THR A 336 -4.25 -3.00 -16.75
C THR A 336 -2.91 -3.15 -17.47
N ARG A 337 -2.81 -4.11 -18.41
CA ARG A 337 -1.55 -4.46 -19.10
C ARG A 337 -1.57 -4.20 -20.60
N THR A 338 -0.44 -3.91 -21.20
CA THR A 338 -0.28 -3.93 -22.66
C THR A 338 -0.11 -5.38 -23.16
N PRO A 339 -0.32 -5.67 -24.45
CA PRO A 339 0.01 -6.97 -25.03
C PRO A 339 1.51 -7.31 -24.95
N GLU A 340 2.37 -6.29 -24.91
CA GLU A 340 3.83 -6.44 -24.79
C GLU A 340 4.23 -6.87 -23.37
N GLU A 341 3.58 -6.31 -22.34
CA GLU A 341 3.75 -6.68 -20.93
C GLU A 341 3.28 -8.12 -20.62
N VAL A 342 2.38 -8.69 -21.42
CA VAL A 342 1.93 -10.09 -21.31
C VAL A 342 2.72 -11.04 -22.24
N GLY A 343 3.29 -10.52 -23.33
CA GLY A 343 4.12 -11.28 -24.27
C GLY A 343 5.58 -11.46 -23.83
N GLY A 344 6.01 -10.78 -22.76
CA GLY A 344 7.40 -10.76 -22.29
C GLY A 344 7.89 -12.03 -21.58
N ASP A 345 7.01 -12.79 -20.93
CA ASP A 345 7.33 -13.99 -20.13
C ASP A 345 7.63 -15.24 -21.00
N GLY A 346 8.27 -15.05 -22.16
CA GLY A 346 8.13 -15.95 -23.31
C GLY A 346 9.41 -16.39 -24.05
N GLN A 347 10.62 -16.22 -23.49
CA GLN A 347 11.84 -16.80 -24.11
C GLN A 347 12.99 -17.14 -23.14
#